data_AF-A0A6C0TV22-F1
#
_entry.id   AF-A0A6C0TV22-F1
#
_cell.length_a   1.000
_cell.length_b   1.000
_cell.length_c   1.000
_cell.angle_alpha   90.00
_cell.angle_beta   90.00
_cell.angle_gamma   90.00
#
_symmetry.space_group_name_H-M   'P 1'
#
loop_
_entity.id
_entity.type
_entity.pdbx_description
1 polymer ?
#
loop_
_entity_poly.entity_id
_entity_poly.type
_entity_poly.pdbx_seq_one_letter_code
_entity_poly.pdbx_strand_id
1 'polypeptide(L)'
;MKVRLLSSGALVFSSIVIEFGGWTHLGLAPLLADGLRYFLLLHTLACVLLATGLWQLLPARYQRPWPWVPLLLFSLAFFIPGLGALGTLLALTPALWFQRRRENQSWRALSAPQLPFRPPMQQLSPLFNDGSLQDVLRLSTDPEQRLAAILATRRMAGQSAMPILKLALRDPVDDVRLLAYSMLDQQETRINERIEALLTRLTTADDRQKGALHAALAHWYWELSYLGLAQGSVLKHVLMQAREHLETALESSPNPELELLGARIALEQGLPHEARLFLRRAEQGGIATEKLTPFRAEAAFLCADYAEVPGLLASLSSDVLRRPPFTELARYWL
;
A
#
# COMPACT_ATOMS: atom_id res chain seq x y z
N MET A 1 -17.24 26.72 39.49
CA MET A 1 -18.02 25.50 39.20
C MET A 1 -18.62 24.88 40.46
N LYS A 2 -17.86 24.69 41.55
CA LYS A 2 -18.37 24.14 42.83
C LYS A 2 -19.56 24.91 43.44
N VAL A 3 -19.52 26.24 43.42
CA VAL A 3 -20.61 27.08 43.99
C VAL A 3 -21.94 26.91 43.23
N ARG A 4 -21.91 26.83 41.89
CA ARG A 4 -23.11 26.59 41.07
C ARG A 4 -23.68 25.19 41.30
N LEU A 5 -22.83 24.16 41.44
CA LEU A 5 -23.29 22.81 41.73
C LEU A 5 -24.02 22.72 43.08
N LEU A 6 -23.49 23.39 44.10
CA LEU A 6 -24.08 23.43 45.44
C LEU A 6 -25.41 24.18 45.44
N SER A 7 -25.49 25.34 44.78
CA SER A 7 -26.73 26.12 44.72
C SER A 7 -27.83 25.41 43.92
N SER A 8 -27.49 24.79 42.79
CA SER A 8 -28.48 24.10 41.96
C SER A 8 -28.94 22.78 42.57
N GLY A 9 -28.05 22.05 43.26
CA GLY A 9 -28.41 20.88 44.05
C GLY A 9 -29.36 21.22 45.20
N ALA A 10 -29.14 22.35 45.88
CA ALA A 10 -30.04 22.82 46.93
C ALA A 10 -31.45 23.17 46.41
N LEU A 11 -31.56 23.72 45.20
CA LEU A 11 -32.85 24.01 44.56
C LEU A 11 -33.63 22.73 44.23
N VAL A 12 -32.96 21.72 43.67
CA VAL A 12 -33.57 20.42 43.37
C VAL A 12 -33.98 19.67 44.65
N PHE A 13 -33.19 19.76 45.72
CA PHE A 13 -33.57 19.16 47.00
C PHE A 13 -34.78 19.88 47.60
N SER A 14 -34.79 21.22 47.57
CA SER A 14 -35.89 22.03 48.10
C SER A 14 -37.19 21.78 47.35
N SER A 15 -37.16 21.56 46.02
CA SER A 15 -38.36 21.23 45.25
C SER A 15 -39.00 19.92 45.70
N ILE A 16 -38.19 18.89 45.99
CA ILE A 16 -38.69 17.58 46.44
C ILE A 16 -39.36 17.70 47.81
N VAL A 17 -38.75 18.46 48.73
CA VAL A 17 -39.31 18.70 50.06
C VAL A 17 -40.65 19.44 49.99
N ILE A 18 -40.74 20.46 49.12
CA ILE A 18 -41.97 21.23 48.92
C ILE A 18 -43.07 20.38 48.27
N GLU A 19 -42.73 19.55 47.28
CA GLU A 19 -43.69 18.65 46.64
C GLU A 19 -44.24 17.64 47.66
N PHE A 20 -43.38 17.05 48.49
CA PHE A 20 -43.81 16.15 49.57
C PHE A 20 -44.73 16.86 50.57
N GLY A 21 -44.38 18.09 50.97
CA GLY A 21 -45.21 18.94 51.82
C GLY A 21 -46.60 19.26 51.22
N GLY A 22 -46.67 19.40 49.90
CA GLY A 22 -47.94 19.56 49.18
C GLY A 22 -48.82 18.31 49.31
N TRP A 23 -48.24 17.13 49.07
CA TRP A 23 -48.97 15.86 49.18
C TRP A 23 -49.43 15.56 50.62
N THR A 24 -48.60 15.85 51.62
CA THR A 24 -48.98 15.65 53.03
C THR A 24 -50.10 16.61 53.46
N HIS A 25 -50.03 17.88 53.04
CA HIS A 25 -51.09 18.84 53.32
C HIS A 25 -52.41 18.47 52.64
N LEU A 26 -52.36 17.95 51.40
CA LEU A 26 -53.55 17.46 50.69
C LEU A 26 -54.21 16.28 51.44
N GLY A 27 -53.42 15.37 52.01
CA GLY A 27 -53.92 14.22 52.76
C GLY A 27 -54.47 14.55 54.16
N LEU A 28 -54.07 15.68 54.74
CA LEU A 28 -54.48 16.13 56.09
C LEU A 28 -55.57 17.22 56.07
N ALA A 29 -55.88 17.79 54.90
CA ALA A 29 -56.81 18.91 54.80
C ALA A 29 -58.27 18.48 55.06
N PRO A 30 -59.00 19.20 55.94
CA PRO A 30 -60.39 18.85 56.28
C PRO A 30 -61.38 19.15 55.15
N LEU A 31 -61.08 20.12 54.28
CA LEU A 31 -61.84 20.41 53.06
C LEU A 31 -60.96 20.17 51.83
N LEU A 32 -61.47 19.36 50.89
CA LEU A 32 -60.78 19.03 49.64
C LEU A 32 -60.44 20.26 48.79
N ALA A 33 -61.32 21.27 48.78
CA ALA A 33 -61.13 22.48 47.99
C ALA A 33 -59.92 23.30 48.47
N ASP A 34 -59.74 23.45 49.78
CA ASP A 34 -58.60 24.18 50.34
C ASP A 34 -57.32 23.34 50.22
N GLY A 35 -57.40 22.03 50.47
CA GLY A 35 -56.29 21.11 50.25
C GLY A 35 -55.73 21.17 48.82
N LEU A 36 -56.61 21.19 47.82
CA LEU A 36 -56.23 21.26 46.41
C LEU A 36 -55.59 22.61 46.04
N ARG A 37 -56.08 23.72 46.58
CA ARG A 37 -55.50 25.06 46.36
C ARG A 37 -54.08 25.15 46.90
N TYR A 38 -53.85 24.70 48.13
CA TYR A 38 -52.52 24.66 48.73
C TYR A 38 -51.59 23.70 48.01
N PHE A 39 -52.10 22.54 47.59
CA PHE A 39 -51.35 21.59 46.78
C PHE A 39 -50.88 22.22 45.45
N LEU A 40 -51.76 22.90 44.72
CA LEU A 40 -51.41 23.55 43.46
C LEU A 40 -50.36 24.67 43.64
N LEU A 41 -50.46 25.46 44.71
CA LEU A 41 -49.47 26.49 45.02
C LEU A 41 -48.09 25.90 45.37
N LEU A 42 -48.05 24.82 46.16
CA LEU A 42 -46.79 24.16 46.49
C LEU A 42 -46.22 23.39 45.30
N HIS A 43 -47.07 22.76 44.49
CA HIS A 43 -46.69 22.05 43.26
C HIS A 43 -46.10 22.99 42.21
N THR A 44 -46.75 24.13 41.96
CA THR A 44 -46.22 25.18 41.07
C THR A 44 -44.84 25.67 41.54
N LEU A 45 -44.69 25.96 42.83
CA LEU A 45 -43.43 26.40 43.42
C LEU A 45 -42.33 25.33 43.29
N ALA A 46 -42.66 24.07 43.60
CA ALA A 46 -41.74 22.94 43.44
C ALA A 46 -41.28 22.78 41.99
N CYS A 47 -42.19 22.85 41.02
CA CYS A 47 -41.87 22.74 39.60
C CYS A 47 -40.96 23.87 39.12
N VAL A 48 -41.15 25.12 39.59
CA VAL A 48 -40.27 26.25 39.26
C VAL A 48 -38.86 26.03 39.81
N LEU A 49 -38.75 25.58 41.07
CA LEU A 49 -37.46 25.31 41.71
C LEU A 49 -36.72 24.14 41.03
N LEU A 50 -37.44 23.08 40.66
CA LEU A 50 -36.88 21.93 39.95
C LEU A 50 -36.39 22.31 38.55
N ALA A 51 -37.21 23.03 37.77
CA ALA A 51 -36.84 23.47 36.42
C ALA A 51 -35.63 24.41 36.42
N THR A 52 -35.58 25.35 37.38
CA THR A 52 -34.45 26.28 37.51
C THR A 52 -33.18 25.58 38.00
N GLY A 53 -33.29 24.66 38.95
CA GLY A 53 -32.17 23.83 39.43
C GLY A 53 -31.58 22.96 38.31
N LEU A 54 -32.41 22.26 37.56
CA LEU A 54 -31.98 21.42 36.43
C LEU A 54 -31.40 22.25 35.28
N TRP A 55 -31.99 23.40 34.96
CA TRP A 55 -31.46 24.30 33.92
C TRP A 55 -30.07 24.84 34.26
N GLN A 56 -29.79 25.13 35.54
CA GLN A 56 -28.46 25.56 35.98
C GLN A 56 -27.43 24.41 35.98
N LEU A 57 -27.87 23.17 36.18
CA LEU A 57 -27.03 21.97 36.09
C LEU A 57 -26.66 21.61 34.65
N LEU A 58 -27.48 22.01 33.67
CA LEU A 58 -27.18 21.81 32.25
C LEU A 58 -25.93 22.60 31.81
N PRO A 59 -25.07 22.04 30.94
CA PRO A 59 -23.96 22.78 30.34
C PRO A 59 -24.44 24.01 29.56
N ALA A 60 -23.63 25.08 29.50
CA ALA A 60 -24.00 26.37 28.88
C ALA A 60 -24.52 26.26 27.43
N ARG A 61 -24.17 25.20 26.70
CA ARG A 61 -24.67 24.93 25.34
C ARG A 61 -26.13 24.49 25.31
N TYR A 62 -26.58 23.73 26.31
CA TYR A 62 -27.96 23.25 26.44
C TYR A 62 -28.86 24.23 27.17
N GLN A 63 -28.31 25.33 27.70
CA GLN A 63 -29.08 26.42 28.31
C GLN A 63 -29.74 27.33 27.25
N ARG A 64 -29.41 27.15 25.96
CA ARG A 64 -29.97 27.91 24.83
C ARG A 64 -30.85 27.00 23.96
N PRO A 65 -31.94 27.53 23.36
CA PRO A 65 -32.40 28.92 23.43
C PRO A 65 -33.17 29.21 24.72
N TRP A 66 -32.83 30.32 25.38
CA TRP A 66 -33.66 30.88 26.45
C TRP A 66 -34.86 31.61 25.82
N PRO A 67 -36.08 31.51 26.35
CA PRO A 67 -36.50 30.87 27.61
C PRO A 67 -37.05 29.43 27.46
N TRP A 68 -36.97 28.83 26.28
CA TRP A 68 -37.68 27.57 25.96
C TRP A 68 -37.24 26.36 26.77
N VAL A 69 -35.95 26.28 27.11
CA VAL A 69 -35.40 25.15 27.88
C VAL A 69 -35.98 25.06 29.30
N PRO A 70 -35.88 26.08 30.16
CA PRO A 70 -36.50 26.02 31.49
C PRO A 70 -38.04 25.91 31.42
N LEU A 71 -38.67 26.48 30.39
CA LEU A 71 -40.12 26.36 30.18
C LEU A 71 -40.54 24.92 29.87
N LEU A 72 -39.77 24.20 29.05
CA LEU A 72 -40.00 22.79 28.75
C LEU A 72 -39.86 21.92 30.00
N LEU A 73 -38.81 22.15 30.79
CA LEU A 73 -38.57 21.42 32.05
C LEU A 73 -39.71 21.67 33.05
N PHE A 74 -40.16 22.93 33.17
CA PHE A 74 -41.30 23.28 34.01
C PHE A 74 -42.58 22.59 33.52
N SER A 75 -42.85 22.62 32.21
CA SER A 75 -44.06 22.02 31.64
C SER A 75 -44.11 20.51 31.90
N LEU A 76 -42.99 19.82 31.69
CA LEU A 76 -42.92 18.38 31.90
C LEU A 76 -43.08 17.99 33.38
N ALA A 77 -42.59 18.81 34.30
CA ALA A 77 -42.79 18.61 35.74
C ALA A 77 -44.21 18.98 36.22
N PHE A 78 -44.79 20.04 35.65
CA PHE A 78 -46.05 20.62 36.14
C PHE A 78 -47.29 19.82 35.73
N PHE A 79 -47.39 19.41 34.46
CA PHE A 79 -48.61 18.77 33.93
C PHE A 79 -48.82 17.33 34.41
N ILE A 80 -47.79 16.69 34.99
CA ILE A 80 -47.86 15.34 35.50
C ILE A 80 -47.33 15.34 36.95
N PRO A 81 -48.16 15.66 37.96
CA PRO A 81 -47.71 15.70 39.36
C PRO A 81 -47.09 14.37 39.81
N GLY A 82 -45.98 14.41 40.55
CA GLY A 82 -45.20 13.24 40.96
C GLY A 82 -44.35 12.61 39.85
N LEU A 83 -44.99 12.11 38.77
CA LEU A 83 -44.27 11.39 37.71
C LEU A 83 -43.43 12.32 36.81
N GLY A 84 -43.84 13.57 36.62
CA GLY A 84 -43.11 14.55 35.82
C GLY A 84 -41.77 14.95 36.44
N ALA A 85 -41.74 15.15 37.75
CA ALA A 85 -40.52 15.44 38.51
C ALA A 85 -39.55 14.24 38.49
N LEU A 86 -40.05 13.03 38.73
CA LEU A 86 -39.25 11.80 38.67
C LEU A 86 -38.72 11.52 37.25
N GLY A 87 -39.57 11.64 36.24
CA GLY A 87 -39.21 11.39 34.85
C GLY A 87 -38.15 12.36 34.32
N THR A 88 -38.26 13.65 34.65
CA THR A 88 -37.25 14.66 34.27
C THR A 88 -35.90 14.40 34.93
N LEU A 89 -35.88 14.04 36.22
CA LEU A 89 -34.66 13.69 36.96
C LEU A 89 -34.00 12.43 36.38
N LEU A 90 -34.77 11.37 36.12
CA LEU A 90 -34.26 10.11 35.58
C LEU A 90 -33.79 10.23 34.13
N ALA A 91 -34.42 11.08 33.31
CA ALA A 91 -33.98 11.30 31.94
C ALA A 91 -32.67 12.08 31.85
N LEU A 92 -32.47 13.08 32.72
CA LEU A 92 -31.31 13.97 32.67
C LEU A 92 -30.09 13.41 33.41
N THR A 93 -30.27 12.58 34.44
CA THR A 93 -29.16 11.98 35.20
C THR A 93 -28.16 11.18 34.36
N PRO A 94 -28.56 10.21 33.51
CA PRO A 94 -27.62 9.49 32.65
C PRO A 94 -27.02 10.39 31.58
N ALA A 95 -27.76 11.37 31.06
CA ALA A 95 -27.24 12.34 30.08
C ALA A 95 -26.15 13.25 30.65
N LEU A 96 -26.25 13.62 31.94
CA LEU A 96 -25.24 14.39 32.65
C LEU A 96 -24.07 13.52 33.13
N TRP A 97 -24.30 12.26 33.49
CA TRP A 97 -23.25 11.35 33.96
C TRP A 97 -22.39 10.80 32.81
N PHE A 98 -23.01 10.35 31.70
CA PHE A 98 -22.32 9.75 30.55
C PHE A 98 -21.89 10.77 29.50
N GLN A 99 -21.53 11.98 29.92
CA GLN A 99 -21.10 13.02 29.00
C GLN A 99 -19.83 12.56 28.27
N ARG A 100 -20.01 12.07 27.03
CA ARG A 100 -18.94 11.56 26.16
C ARG A 100 -17.84 12.61 26.07
N ARG A 101 -16.65 12.31 26.62
CA ARG A 101 -15.43 13.02 26.29
C ARG A 101 -15.23 12.88 24.80
N ARG A 102 -15.57 13.93 24.05
CA ARG A 102 -15.33 13.94 22.61
C ARG A 102 -13.86 14.25 22.39
N GLU A 103 -13.18 13.36 21.68
CA GLU A 103 -11.86 13.59 21.13
C GLU A 103 -11.80 14.97 20.50
N ASN A 104 -10.76 15.70 20.89
CA ASN A 104 -10.43 17.00 20.37
C ASN A 104 -9.98 16.80 18.91
N GLN A 105 -10.92 16.78 17.97
CA GLN A 105 -10.58 16.92 16.55
C GLN A 105 -9.99 18.32 16.37
N SER A 106 -8.67 18.40 16.45
CA SER A 106 -7.89 19.61 16.27
C SER A 106 -7.92 20.01 14.79
N TRP A 107 -9.01 20.63 14.35
CA TRP A 107 -8.99 21.42 13.13
C TRP A 107 -8.18 22.68 13.39
N ARG A 108 -6.89 22.61 13.06
CA ARG A 108 -6.00 23.75 13.01
C ARG A 108 -6.12 24.34 11.62
N ALA A 109 -6.86 25.45 11.48
CA ALA A 109 -6.88 26.22 10.25
C ALA A 109 -5.48 26.81 10.03
N LEU A 110 -4.64 26.09 9.29
CA LEU A 110 -3.43 26.63 8.73
C LEU A 110 -3.86 27.58 7.60
N SER A 111 -3.37 28.82 7.62
CA SER A 111 -3.51 29.73 6.49
C SER A 111 -3.09 29.00 5.23
N ALA A 112 -3.89 29.07 4.16
CA ALA A 112 -3.51 28.49 2.88
C ALA A 112 -2.12 29.03 2.52
N PRO A 113 -1.08 28.16 2.42
CA PRO A 113 0.23 28.63 2.00
C PRO A 113 0.07 29.29 0.64
N GLN A 114 0.82 30.37 0.39
CA GLN A 114 0.79 30.99 -0.93
C GLN A 114 1.24 29.93 -1.93
N LEU A 115 0.29 29.45 -2.73
CA LEU A 115 0.58 28.53 -3.81
C LEU A 115 1.50 29.28 -4.78
N PRO A 116 2.65 28.71 -5.16
CA PRO A 116 3.53 29.36 -6.10
C PRO A 116 2.77 29.58 -7.42
N PHE A 117 2.92 30.77 -8.00
CA PHE A 117 2.27 31.19 -9.26
C PHE A 117 2.62 30.28 -10.45
N ARG A 118 3.66 29.45 -10.28
CA ARG A 118 4.03 28.36 -11.18
C ARG A 118 4.18 27.10 -10.33
N PRO A 119 3.78 25.91 -10.82
CA PRO A 119 4.13 24.67 -10.14
C PRO A 119 5.64 24.71 -9.88
N PRO A 120 6.12 24.40 -8.67
CA PRO A 120 7.55 24.18 -8.50
C PRO A 120 7.90 23.14 -9.55
N MET A 121 8.83 23.47 -10.45
CA MET A 121 9.47 22.45 -11.26
C MET A 121 10.06 21.49 -10.25
N GLN A 122 9.33 20.42 -10.01
CA GLN A 122 9.74 19.35 -9.14
C GLN A 122 11.04 18.91 -9.78
N GLN A 123 12.17 19.28 -9.18
CA GLN A 123 13.40 18.55 -9.41
C GLN A 123 13.03 17.14 -9.01
N LEU A 124 12.67 16.36 -10.03
CA LEU A 124 12.14 15.02 -9.95
C LEU A 124 13.12 14.25 -9.08
N SER A 125 12.76 14.11 -7.80
CA SER A 125 13.52 13.26 -6.91
C SER A 125 13.40 11.84 -7.48
N PRO A 126 14.52 11.12 -7.61
CA PRO A 126 14.73 10.08 -8.60
C PRO A 126 14.18 8.74 -8.11
N LEU A 127 12.88 8.69 -7.85
CA LEU A 127 12.15 7.44 -7.69
C LEU A 127 11.22 7.30 -8.89
N PHE A 128 11.85 7.27 -10.06
CA PHE A 128 11.23 6.86 -11.31
C PHE A 128 10.92 5.36 -11.18
N ASN A 129 9.64 5.02 -11.04
CA ASN A 129 9.22 3.63 -11.18
C ASN A 129 9.44 3.20 -12.65
N ASP A 130 9.85 1.96 -12.91
CA ASP A 130 10.28 1.49 -14.26
C ASP A 130 9.25 1.79 -15.36
N GLY A 131 7.94 1.83 -15.02
CA GLY A 131 6.86 2.23 -15.94
C GLY A 131 6.82 3.72 -16.29
N SER A 132 7.21 4.60 -15.36
CA SER A 132 7.15 6.05 -15.55
C SER A 132 8.14 6.56 -16.61
N LEU A 133 9.27 5.89 -16.83
CA LEU A 133 10.25 6.32 -17.83
C LEU A 133 9.78 6.01 -19.25
N GLN A 134 9.12 4.87 -19.44
CA GLN A 134 8.50 4.54 -20.73
C GLN A 134 7.38 5.53 -21.06
N ASP A 135 6.59 5.91 -20.06
CA ASP A 135 5.54 6.91 -20.21
C ASP A 135 6.11 8.29 -20.55
N VAL A 136 7.20 8.71 -19.91
CA VAL A 136 7.91 9.95 -20.26
C VAL A 136 8.36 9.93 -21.72
N LEU A 137 8.94 8.82 -22.19
CA LEU A 137 9.35 8.70 -23.59
C LEU A 137 8.17 8.75 -24.58
N ARG A 138 7.00 8.21 -24.22
CA ARG A 138 5.82 8.16 -25.10
C ARG A 138 4.99 9.44 -25.08
N LEU A 139 4.86 10.06 -23.92
CA LEU A 139 3.87 11.10 -23.65
C LEU A 139 4.50 12.49 -23.56
N SER A 140 5.78 12.61 -23.21
CA SER A 140 6.42 13.91 -23.09
C SER A 140 6.67 14.53 -24.46
N THR A 141 6.15 15.74 -24.66
CA THR A 141 6.47 16.56 -25.84
C THR A 141 7.86 17.17 -25.77
N ASP A 142 8.42 17.33 -24.56
CA ASP A 142 9.70 17.99 -24.30
C ASP A 142 10.90 17.03 -24.51
N PRO A 143 11.78 17.29 -25.50
CA PRO A 143 12.94 16.44 -25.77
C PRO A 143 13.92 16.33 -24.59
N GLU A 144 14.09 17.40 -23.81
CA GLU A 144 15.03 17.43 -22.68
C GLU A 144 14.59 16.46 -21.57
N GLN A 145 13.28 16.34 -21.34
CA GLN A 145 12.73 15.37 -20.39
C GLN A 145 12.93 13.93 -20.87
N ARG A 146 12.80 13.68 -22.18
CA ARG A 146 13.07 12.36 -22.77
C ARG A 146 14.56 12.00 -22.71
N LEU A 147 15.45 12.96 -22.95
CA LEU A 147 16.90 12.80 -22.74
C LEU A 147 17.22 12.48 -21.27
N ALA A 148 16.65 13.23 -20.33
CA ALA A 148 16.83 12.96 -18.90
C ALA A 148 16.34 11.57 -18.50
N ALA A 149 15.22 11.10 -19.08
CA ALA A 149 14.71 9.74 -18.88
C ALA A 149 15.69 8.68 -19.39
N ILE A 150 16.31 8.88 -20.56
CA ILE A 150 17.34 7.98 -21.09
C ILE A 150 18.56 7.95 -20.16
N LEU A 151 19.04 9.10 -19.70
CA LEU A 151 20.18 9.17 -18.77
C LEU A 151 19.89 8.49 -17.43
N ALA A 152 18.65 8.54 -16.95
CA ALA A 152 18.23 7.84 -15.74
C ALA A 152 18.39 6.31 -15.85
N THR A 153 18.29 5.75 -17.06
CA THR A 153 18.46 4.30 -17.28
C THR A 153 19.84 3.77 -16.90
N ARG A 154 20.86 4.63 -16.82
CA ARG A 154 22.23 4.24 -16.42
C ARG A 154 22.33 3.64 -15.02
N ARG A 155 21.37 3.93 -14.15
CA ARG A 155 21.32 3.43 -12.77
C ARG A 155 20.41 2.21 -12.61
N MET A 156 19.70 1.83 -13.67
CA MET A 156 18.78 0.70 -13.67
C MET A 156 19.54 -0.61 -13.93
N ALA A 157 18.94 -1.73 -13.53
CA ALA A 157 19.41 -3.03 -13.98
C ALA A 157 19.30 -3.12 -15.52
N GLY A 158 20.26 -3.79 -16.16
CA GLY A 158 20.33 -3.89 -17.62
C GLY A 158 18.99 -4.32 -18.24
N GLN A 159 18.37 -5.37 -17.71
CA GLN A 159 17.09 -5.89 -18.21
C GLN A 159 15.96 -4.86 -18.18
N SER A 160 15.84 -4.06 -17.12
CA SER A 160 14.79 -3.02 -17.01
C SER A 160 15.08 -1.84 -17.93
N ALA A 161 16.36 -1.54 -18.21
CA ALA A 161 16.77 -0.45 -19.09
C ALA A 161 16.54 -0.76 -20.58
N MET A 162 16.65 -2.03 -20.99
CA MET A 162 16.62 -2.39 -22.41
C MET A 162 15.35 -2.01 -23.16
N PRO A 163 14.13 -2.24 -22.62
CA PRO A 163 12.90 -1.80 -23.27
C PRO A 163 12.84 -0.29 -23.47
N ILE A 164 13.35 0.48 -22.50
CA ILE A 164 13.35 1.95 -22.54
C ILE A 164 14.31 2.44 -23.64
N LEU A 165 15.52 1.90 -23.68
CA LEU A 165 16.52 2.26 -24.69
C LEU A 165 16.09 1.86 -26.11
N LYS A 166 15.53 0.65 -26.28
CA LYS A 166 14.98 0.20 -27.57
C LYS A 166 13.80 1.04 -28.04
N LEU A 167 12.97 1.52 -27.12
CA LEU A 167 11.87 2.45 -27.43
C LEU A 167 12.41 3.80 -27.93
N ALA A 168 13.43 4.33 -27.26
CA ALA A 168 14.06 5.61 -27.62
C ALA A 168 14.75 5.61 -29.00
N LEU A 169 15.09 4.44 -29.56
CA LEU A 169 15.61 4.34 -30.93
C LEU A 169 14.64 4.82 -32.01
N ARG A 170 13.34 4.94 -31.68
CA ARG A 170 12.28 5.42 -32.58
C ARG A 170 11.83 6.84 -32.27
N ASP A 171 12.55 7.55 -31.39
CA ASP A 171 12.20 8.93 -31.04
C ASP A 171 12.27 9.85 -32.27
N PRO A 172 11.34 10.80 -32.41
CA PRO A 172 11.38 11.77 -33.51
C PRO A 172 12.57 12.74 -33.43
N VAL A 173 13.20 12.91 -32.26
CA VAL A 173 14.34 13.81 -32.07
C VAL A 173 15.66 13.04 -32.18
N ASP A 174 16.56 13.56 -33.02
CA ASP A 174 17.83 12.90 -33.33
C ASP A 174 18.72 12.69 -32.11
N ASP A 175 18.88 13.70 -31.25
CA ASP A 175 19.76 13.60 -30.08
C ASP A 175 19.30 12.52 -29.10
N VAL A 176 17.99 12.38 -28.90
CA VAL A 176 17.37 11.35 -28.05
C VAL A 176 17.72 9.96 -28.57
N ARG A 177 17.53 9.77 -29.88
CA ARG A 177 17.81 8.51 -30.57
C ARG A 177 19.31 8.18 -30.61
N LEU A 178 20.17 9.16 -30.89
CA LEU A 178 21.63 8.98 -30.92
C LEU A 178 22.19 8.64 -29.53
N LEU A 179 21.67 9.27 -28.47
CA LEU A 179 22.04 8.93 -27.11
C LEU A 179 21.67 7.47 -26.81
N ALA A 180 20.45 7.04 -27.14
CA ALA A 180 20.02 5.66 -26.96
C ALA A 180 20.89 4.67 -27.74
N TYR A 181 21.23 4.97 -29.00
CA TYR A 181 22.17 4.16 -29.79
C TYR A 181 23.53 4.03 -29.09
N SER A 182 24.12 5.15 -28.68
CA SER A 182 25.44 5.13 -28.01
C SER A 182 25.43 4.35 -26.69
N MET A 183 24.32 4.38 -25.95
CA MET A 183 24.18 3.66 -24.70
C MET A 183 24.03 2.15 -24.89
N LEU A 184 23.30 1.72 -25.93
CA LEU A 184 23.18 0.31 -26.30
C LEU A 184 24.53 -0.24 -26.81
N ASP A 185 25.16 0.49 -27.73
CA ASP A 185 26.47 0.15 -28.30
C ASP A 185 27.55 0.05 -27.21
N GLN A 186 27.56 0.97 -26.25
CA GLN A 186 28.49 0.92 -25.12
C GLN A 186 28.27 -0.33 -24.24
N GLN A 187 27.03 -0.79 -24.07
CA GLN A 187 26.77 -2.01 -23.30
C GLN A 187 27.24 -3.25 -24.04
N GLU A 188 26.94 -3.35 -25.34
CA GLU A 188 27.40 -4.46 -26.18
C GLU A 188 28.94 -4.51 -26.22
N THR A 189 29.58 -3.37 -26.48
CA THR A 189 31.04 -3.25 -26.53
C THR A 189 31.68 -3.72 -25.22
N ARG A 190 31.17 -3.30 -24.05
CA ARG A 190 31.71 -3.74 -22.75
C ARG A 190 31.62 -5.25 -22.54
N ILE A 191 30.53 -5.88 -23.00
CA ILE A 191 30.37 -7.33 -22.89
C ILE A 191 31.36 -8.03 -23.83
N ASN A 192 31.50 -7.56 -25.07
CA ASN A 192 32.45 -8.11 -26.04
C ASN A 192 33.90 -7.96 -25.57
N GLU A 193 34.30 -6.80 -25.05
CA GLU A 193 35.63 -6.58 -24.45
C GLU A 193 35.91 -7.58 -23.31
N ARG A 194 34.89 -7.90 -22.51
CA ARG A 194 35.01 -8.87 -21.42
C ARG A 194 35.16 -10.30 -21.93
N ILE A 195 34.44 -10.66 -22.99
CA ILE A 195 34.59 -11.94 -23.68
C ILE A 195 36.01 -12.06 -24.26
N GLU A 196 36.47 -11.07 -25.01
CA GLU A 196 37.82 -11.06 -25.61
C GLU A 196 38.92 -11.18 -24.56
N ALA A 197 38.80 -10.47 -23.44
CA ALA A 197 39.75 -10.56 -22.34
C ALA A 197 39.78 -11.97 -21.71
N LEU A 198 38.63 -12.63 -21.58
CA LEU A 198 38.53 -14.00 -21.07
C LEU A 198 39.07 -15.04 -22.05
N LEU A 199 38.76 -14.90 -23.34
CA LEU A 199 39.31 -15.75 -24.40
C LEU A 199 40.84 -15.64 -24.45
N THR A 200 41.38 -14.43 -24.37
CA THR A 200 42.82 -14.21 -24.31
C THR A 200 43.45 -14.92 -23.11
N ARG A 201 42.86 -14.78 -21.91
CA ARG A 201 43.33 -15.47 -20.71
C ARG A 201 43.25 -16.99 -20.81
N LEU A 202 42.25 -17.51 -21.52
CA LEU A 202 42.06 -18.95 -21.72
C LEU A 202 43.22 -19.58 -22.49
N THR A 203 43.86 -18.84 -23.41
CA THR A 203 44.99 -19.34 -24.21
C THR A 203 46.24 -19.68 -23.39
N THR A 204 46.44 -18.99 -22.27
CA THR A 204 47.60 -19.16 -21.38
C THR A 204 47.25 -19.78 -20.03
N ALA A 205 45.99 -20.22 -19.85
CA ALA A 205 45.50 -20.72 -18.58
C ALA A 205 45.88 -22.19 -18.36
N ASP A 206 46.24 -22.51 -17.11
CA ASP A 206 46.41 -23.89 -16.67
C ASP A 206 45.06 -24.63 -16.61
N ASP A 207 45.07 -25.96 -16.71
CA ASP A 207 43.84 -26.78 -16.72
C ASP A 207 42.93 -26.54 -15.51
N ARG A 208 43.50 -26.23 -14.34
CA ARG A 208 42.74 -25.90 -13.13
C ARG A 208 41.93 -24.59 -13.25
N GLN A 209 42.38 -23.66 -14.09
CA GLN A 209 41.75 -22.34 -14.27
C GLN A 209 40.75 -22.35 -15.44
N LYS A 210 40.95 -23.24 -16.42
CA LYS A 210 40.11 -23.31 -17.63
C LYS A 210 38.62 -23.47 -17.31
N GLY A 211 38.25 -24.35 -16.37
CA GLY A 211 36.86 -24.55 -15.99
C GLY A 211 36.17 -23.26 -15.50
N ALA A 212 36.85 -22.47 -14.66
CA ALA A 212 36.31 -21.19 -14.18
C ALA A 212 36.23 -20.12 -15.29
N LEU A 213 37.18 -20.10 -16.22
CA LEU A 213 37.16 -19.19 -17.37
C LEU A 213 36.02 -19.54 -18.34
N HIS A 214 35.81 -20.83 -18.61
CA HIS A 214 34.69 -21.32 -19.40
C HIS A 214 33.35 -20.97 -18.75
N ALA A 215 33.22 -21.14 -17.42
CA ALA A 215 32.02 -20.73 -16.70
C ALA A 215 31.78 -19.21 -16.87
N ALA A 216 32.81 -18.39 -16.74
CA ALA A 216 32.69 -16.95 -16.95
C ALA A 216 32.28 -16.59 -18.40
N LEU A 217 32.88 -17.23 -19.40
CA LEU A 217 32.52 -17.04 -20.81
C LEU A 217 31.05 -17.39 -21.07
N ALA A 218 30.58 -18.51 -20.53
CA ALA A 218 29.17 -18.91 -20.64
C ALA A 218 28.22 -17.82 -20.13
N HIS A 219 28.53 -17.21 -18.98
CA HIS A 219 27.72 -16.12 -18.42
C HIS A 219 27.74 -14.87 -19.31
N TRP A 220 28.88 -14.47 -19.85
CA TRP A 220 28.97 -13.26 -20.69
C TRP A 220 28.29 -13.43 -22.05
N TYR A 221 28.44 -14.59 -22.69
CA TYR A 221 27.66 -14.90 -23.89
C TYR A 221 26.16 -14.95 -23.58
N TRP A 222 25.75 -15.58 -22.47
CA TRP A 222 24.35 -15.55 -22.06
C TRP A 222 23.83 -14.12 -21.83
N GLU A 223 24.63 -13.22 -21.25
CA GLU A 223 24.23 -11.84 -20.98
C GLU A 223 23.83 -11.08 -22.26
N LEU A 224 24.53 -11.30 -23.38
CA LEU A 224 24.16 -10.73 -24.68
C LEU A 224 22.75 -11.16 -25.13
N SER A 225 22.40 -12.43 -24.90
CA SER A 225 21.07 -12.97 -25.17
C SER A 225 20.04 -12.41 -24.20
N TYR A 226 20.36 -12.42 -22.90
CA TYR A 226 19.47 -12.00 -21.83
C TYR A 226 19.01 -10.54 -21.97
N LEU A 227 19.96 -9.64 -22.28
CA LEU A 227 19.68 -8.22 -22.58
C LEU A 227 19.04 -8.02 -23.96
N GLY A 228 19.00 -9.05 -24.81
CA GLY A 228 18.50 -8.98 -26.18
C GLY A 228 19.32 -8.03 -27.07
N LEU A 229 20.63 -7.96 -26.84
CA LEU A 229 21.58 -7.24 -27.69
C LEU A 229 21.89 -8.07 -28.95
N ALA A 230 21.90 -9.39 -28.82
CA ALA A 230 21.99 -10.32 -29.96
C ALA A 230 20.60 -10.65 -30.54
N GLN A 231 20.46 -10.68 -31.87
CA GLN A 231 19.22 -11.05 -32.57
C GLN A 231 19.51 -11.94 -33.79
N GLY A 232 18.50 -12.68 -34.25
CA GLY A 232 18.58 -13.48 -35.48
C GLY A 232 19.72 -14.51 -35.46
N SER A 233 20.59 -14.48 -36.47
CA SER A 233 21.73 -15.40 -36.57
C SER A 233 22.77 -15.19 -35.46
N VAL A 234 22.99 -13.94 -35.04
CA VAL A 234 23.93 -13.61 -33.96
C VAL A 234 23.46 -14.22 -32.64
N LEU A 235 22.16 -14.15 -32.35
CA LEU A 235 21.57 -14.77 -31.16
C LEU A 235 21.84 -16.28 -31.12
N LYS A 236 21.62 -16.97 -32.24
CA LYS A 236 21.88 -18.41 -32.34
C LYS A 236 23.35 -18.75 -32.07
N HIS A 237 24.26 -17.97 -32.63
CA HIS A 237 25.70 -18.14 -32.42
C HIS A 237 26.10 -17.90 -30.97
N VAL A 238 25.64 -16.81 -30.36
CA VAL A 238 25.91 -16.47 -28.96
C VAL A 238 25.39 -17.53 -27.99
N LEU A 239 24.17 -18.03 -28.21
CA LEU A 239 23.62 -19.11 -27.38
C LEU A 239 24.39 -20.43 -27.54
N MET A 240 24.88 -20.73 -28.75
CA MET A 240 25.75 -21.89 -29.00
C MET A 240 27.08 -21.75 -28.25
N GLN A 241 27.74 -20.59 -28.33
CA GLN A 241 28.97 -20.32 -27.58
C GLN A 241 28.77 -20.37 -26.06
N ALA A 242 27.65 -19.83 -25.57
CA ALA A 242 27.29 -19.91 -24.16
C ALA A 242 27.17 -21.37 -23.70
N ARG A 243 26.49 -22.21 -24.49
CA ARG A 243 26.31 -23.64 -24.22
C ARG A 243 27.62 -24.41 -24.25
N GLU A 244 28.45 -24.25 -25.29
CA GLU A 244 29.73 -24.96 -25.41
C GLU A 244 30.63 -24.71 -24.21
N HIS A 245 30.80 -23.44 -23.83
CA HIS A 245 31.60 -23.09 -22.65
C HIS A 245 30.97 -23.56 -21.34
N LEU A 246 29.64 -23.57 -21.24
CA LEU A 246 28.94 -24.09 -20.08
C LEU A 246 29.20 -25.59 -19.89
N GLU A 247 29.08 -26.37 -20.96
CA GLU A 247 29.30 -27.81 -20.95
C GLU A 247 30.76 -28.14 -20.56
N THR A 248 31.75 -27.47 -21.16
CA THR A 248 33.17 -27.63 -20.80
C THR A 248 33.44 -27.27 -19.33
N ALA A 249 32.78 -26.23 -18.81
CA ALA A 249 32.92 -25.86 -17.41
C ALA A 249 32.31 -26.89 -16.45
N LEU A 250 31.15 -27.48 -16.81
CA LEU A 250 30.51 -28.54 -16.03
C LEU A 250 31.32 -29.85 -16.04
N GLU A 251 32.03 -30.16 -17.12
CA GLU A 251 32.97 -31.29 -17.19
C GLU A 251 34.12 -31.13 -16.19
N SER A 252 34.57 -29.88 -15.96
CA SER A 252 35.67 -29.58 -15.04
C SER A 252 35.24 -29.65 -13.57
N SER A 253 34.05 -29.11 -13.26
CA SER A 253 33.50 -29.13 -11.91
C SER A 253 31.98 -29.02 -11.96
N PRO A 254 31.24 -29.90 -11.25
CA PRO A 254 29.80 -29.77 -11.13
C PRO A 254 29.48 -28.45 -10.40
N ASN A 255 28.53 -27.68 -10.94
CA ASN A 255 28.11 -26.42 -10.37
C ASN A 255 26.59 -26.24 -10.55
N PRO A 256 25.79 -26.27 -9.46
CA PRO A 256 24.33 -26.18 -9.53
C PRO A 256 23.79 -24.87 -10.14
N GLU A 257 24.48 -23.75 -9.93
CA GLU A 257 24.11 -22.47 -10.54
C GLU A 257 24.39 -22.46 -12.05
N LEU A 258 25.46 -23.15 -12.47
CA LEU A 258 25.76 -23.31 -13.89
C LEU A 258 24.77 -24.28 -14.56
N GLU A 259 24.31 -25.32 -13.88
CA GLU A 259 23.20 -26.17 -14.35
C GLU A 259 21.92 -25.34 -14.56
N LEU A 260 21.60 -24.42 -13.65
CA LEU A 260 20.47 -23.49 -13.84
C LEU A 260 20.68 -22.56 -15.06
N LEU A 261 21.90 -22.06 -15.27
CA LEU A 261 22.22 -21.29 -16.49
C LEU A 261 21.99 -22.14 -17.75
N GLY A 262 22.38 -23.42 -17.73
CA GLY A 262 22.17 -24.36 -18.83
C GLY A 262 20.70 -24.55 -19.15
N ALA A 263 19.84 -24.63 -18.13
CA ALA A 263 18.39 -24.67 -18.32
C ALA A 263 17.87 -23.43 -19.04
N ARG A 264 18.32 -22.24 -18.65
CA ARG A 264 17.92 -20.97 -19.27
C ARG A 264 18.37 -20.86 -20.73
N ILE A 265 19.61 -21.26 -21.01
CA ILE A 265 20.14 -21.33 -22.38
C ILE A 265 19.32 -22.30 -23.22
N ALA A 266 19.02 -23.50 -22.71
CA ALA A 266 18.23 -24.49 -23.41
C ALA A 266 16.79 -24.01 -23.69
N LEU A 267 16.16 -23.28 -22.76
CA LEU A 267 14.84 -22.67 -22.97
C LEU A 267 14.87 -21.63 -24.10
N GLU A 268 15.85 -20.71 -24.12
CA GLU A 268 16.00 -19.73 -25.21
C GLU A 268 16.37 -20.38 -26.56
N GLN A 269 17.04 -21.53 -26.54
CA GLN A 269 17.31 -22.31 -27.74
C GLN A 269 16.07 -23.09 -28.24
N GLY A 270 14.97 -23.10 -27.49
CA GLY A 270 13.78 -23.89 -27.82
C GLY A 270 13.96 -25.39 -27.59
N LEU A 271 14.83 -25.78 -26.64
CA LEU A 271 15.15 -27.16 -26.27
C LEU A 271 14.61 -27.49 -24.86
N PRO A 272 13.27 -27.51 -24.67
CA PRO A 272 12.68 -27.61 -23.32
C PRO A 272 12.93 -28.96 -22.64
N HIS A 273 13.11 -30.04 -23.40
CA HIS A 273 13.46 -31.35 -22.84
C HIS A 273 14.87 -31.36 -22.22
N GLU A 274 15.83 -30.69 -22.86
CA GLU A 274 17.17 -30.50 -22.30
C GLU A 274 17.13 -29.58 -21.09
N ALA A 275 16.34 -28.50 -21.14
CA ALA A 275 16.15 -27.61 -19.99
C ALA A 275 15.65 -28.38 -18.75
N ARG A 276 14.71 -29.32 -18.92
CA ARG A 276 14.23 -30.19 -17.83
C ARG A 276 15.35 -31.04 -17.23
N LEU A 277 16.33 -31.49 -18.01
CA LEU A 277 17.49 -32.24 -17.50
C LEU A 277 18.39 -31.35 -16.65
N PHE A 278 18.73 -30.17 -17.15
CA PHE A 278 19.50 -29.16 -16.42
C PHE A 278 18.81 -28.75 -15.10
N LEU A 279 17.50 -28.49 -15.12
CA LEU A 279 16.74 -28.14 -13.91
C LEU A 279 16.74 -29.26 -12.86
N ARG A 280 16.71 -30.53 -13.28
CA ARG A 280 16.83 -31.66 -12.35
C ARG A 280 18.21 -31.72 -11.71
N ARG A 281 19.28 -31.52 -12.48
CA ARG A 281 20.66 -31.49 -11.96
C ARG A 281 20.89 -30.31 -11.01
N ALA A 282 20.36 -29.14 -11.35
CA ALA A 282 20.40 -27.96 -10.48
C ALA A 282 19.69 -28.21 -9.13
N GLU A 283 18.53 -28.87 -9.15
CA GLU A 283 17.80 -29.26 -7.93
C GLU A 283 18.58 -30.28 -7.09
N GLN A 284 19.15 -31.32 -7.73
CA GLN A 284 20.00 -32.31 -7.07
C GLN A 284 21.26 -31.67 -6.46
N GLY A 285 21.74 -30.59 -7.07
CA GLY A 285 22.83 -29.76 -6.57
C GLY A 285 22.44 -28.81 -5.42
N GLY A 286 21.18 -28.77 -5.00
CA GLY A 286 20.70 -28.00 -3.86
C GLY A 286 20.13 -26.62 -4.19
N ILE A 287 19.87 -26.30 -5.46
CA ILE A 287 19.13 -25.08 -5.81
C ILE A 287 17.69 -25.21 -5.32
N ALA A 288 17.21 -24.21 -4.58
CA ALA A 288 15.86 -24.19 -4.03
C ALA A 288 14.79 -24.35 -5.13
N THR A 289 13.82 -25.24 -4.91
CA THR A 289 12.74 -25.53 -5.86
C THR A 289 12.01 -24.25 -6.29
N GLU A 290 11.75 -23.31 -5.38
CA GLU A 290 11.12 -22.01 -5.68
C GLU A 290 11.83 -21.23 -6.78
N LYS A 291 13.17 -21.26 -6.83
CA LYS A 291 13.98 -20.58 -7.87
C LYS A 291 13.87 -21.29 -9.22
N LEU A 292 13.62 -22.60 -9.22
CA LEU A 292 13.51 -23.43 -10.42
C LEU A 292 12.09 -23.46 -10.99
N THR A 293 11.08 -23.27 -10.15
CA THR A 293 9.66 -23.40 -10.52
C THR A 293 9.25 -22.58 -11.76
N PRO A 294 9.65 -21.29 -11.92
CA PRO A 294 9.30 -20.54 -13.12
C PRO A 294 9.80 -21.20 -14.42
N PHE A 295 11.05 -21.67 -14.41
CA PHE A 295 11.66 -22.33 -15.56
C PHE A 295 11.07 -23.72 -15.82
N ARG A 296 10.59 -24.41 -14.77
CA ARG A 296 9.84 -25.65 -14.92
C ARG A 296 8.49 -25.42 -15.59
N ALA A 297 7.78 -24.36 -15.19
CA ALA A 297 6.51 -23.99 -15.80
C ALA A 297 6.69 -23.61 -17.28
N GLU A 298 7.73 -22.85 -17.59
CA GLU A 298 8.10 -22.51 -18.96
C GLU A 298 8.45 -23.76 -19.79
N ALA A 299 9.28 -24.66 -19.26
CA ALA A 299 9.62 -25.91 -19.94
C ALA A 299 8.39 -26.79 -20.17
N ALA A 300 7.48 -26.90 -19.19
CA ALA A 300 6.23 -27.65 -19.32
C ALA A 300 5.33 -27.04 -20.39
N PHE A 301 5.18 -25.72 -20.41
CA PHE A 301 4.42 -25.02 -21.44
C PHE A 301 4.97 -25.26 -22.85
N LEU A 302 6.30 -25.17 -23.03
CA LEU A 302 6.96 -25.42 -24.31
C LEU A 302 6.90 -26.88 -24.75
N CYS A 303 6.87 -27.83 -23.80
CA CYS A 303 6.62 -29.25 -24.07
C CYS A 303 5.14 -29.58 -24.34
N ALA A 304 4.24 -28.60 -24.32
CA ALA A 304 2.78 -28.76 -24.39
C ALA A 304 2.15 -29.56 -23.23
N ASP A 305 2.86 -29.67 -22.09
CA ASP A 305 2.39 -30.30 -20.86
C ASP A 305 1.58 -29.30 -20.00
N TYR A 306 0.53 -28.72 -20.58
CA TYR A 306 -0.22 -27.62 -19.97
C TYR A 306 -0.87 -27.97 -18.62
N ALA A 307 -1.13 -29.25 -18.38
CA ALA A 307 -1.71 -29.73 -17.12
C ALA A 307 -0.78 -29.49 -15.90
N GLU A 308 0.54 -29.43 -16.11
CA GLU A 308 1.50 -29.22 -15.02
C GLU A 308 1.62 -27.74 -14.61
N VAL A 309 1.31 -26.82 -15.54
CA VAL A 309 1.57 -25.38 -15.38
C VAL A 309 0.83 -24.77 -14.18
N PRO A 310 -0.48 -24.99 -13.96
CA PRO A 310 -1.18 -24.43 -12.81
C PRO A 310 -0.60 -24.91 -11.48
N GLY A 311 -0.26 -26.20 -11.38
CA GLY A 311 0.33 -26.77 -10.16
C GLY A 311 1.70 -26.15 -9.83
N LEU A 312 2.53 -25.93 -10.85
CA LEU A 312 3.81 -25.25 -10.70
C LEU A 312 3.62 -23.78 -10.29
N LEU A 313 2.72 -23.03 -10.93
CA LEU A 313 2.46 -21.64 -10.57
C LEU A 313 1.87 -21.49 -9.16
N ALA A 314 0.96 -22.38 -8.77
CA ALA A 314 0.36 -22.38 -7.43
C ALA A 314 1.39 -22.65 -6.32
N SER A 315 2.52 -23.28 -6.64
CA SER A 315 3.61 -23.53 -5.69
C SER A 315 4.49 -22.30 -5.42
N LEU A 316 4.37 -21.24 -6.23
CA LEU A 316 5.11 -19.99 -6.01
C LEU A 316 4.53 -19.22 -4.83
N SER A 317 5.39 -18.45 -4.14
CA SER A 317 4.94 -17.60 -3.04
C SER A 317 4.01 -16.49 -3.51
N SER A 318 3.09 -16.08 -2.63
CA SER A 318 2.11 -15.03 -2.96
C SER A 318 2.77 -13.68 -3.33
N ASP A 319 3.96 -13.41 -2.80
CA ASP A 319 4.73 -12.20 -3.13
C ASP A 319 5.27 -12.23 -4.56
N VAL A 320 5.71 -13.41 -5.04
CA VAL A 320 6.17 -13.60 -6.43
C VAL A 320 4.99 -13.47 -7.39
N LEU A 321 3.86 -14.11 -7.08
CA LEU A 321 2.66 -14.07 -7.93
C LEU A 321 2.05 -12.66 -8.07
N ARG A 322 2.33 -11.74 -7.14
CA ARG A 322 1.85 -10.34 -7.20
C ARG A 322 2.73 -9.43 -8.05
N ARG A 323 3.93 -9.88 -8.46
CA ARG A 323 4.87 -9.08 -9.25
C ARG A 323 4.76 -9.42 -10.74
N PRO A 324 4.81 -8.42 -11.63
CA PRO A 324 4.97 -8.69 -13.06
C PRO A 324 6.27 -9.48 -13.35
N PRO A 325 6.27 -10.42 -14.31
CA PRO A 325 5.16 -10.80 -15.19
C PRO A 325 4.18 -11.84 -14.58
N PHE A 326 4.48 -12.39 -13.39
CA PHE A 326 3.70 -13.48 -12.80
C PHE A 326 2.26 -13.10 -12.44
N THR A 327 1.96 -11.82 -12.18
CA THR A 327 0.59 -11.35 -11.93
C THR A 327 -0.36 -11.69 -13.07
N GLU A 328 0.08 -11.53 -14.32
CA GLU A 328 -0.76 -11.80 -15.48
C GLU A 328 -0.84 -13.32 -15.76
N LEU A 329 0.26 -14.05 -15.52
CA LEU A 329 0.27 -15.52 -15.61
C LEU A 329 -0.67 -16.15 -14.58
N ALA A 330 -0.64 -15.68 -13.33
CA ALA A 330 -1.52 -16.14 -12.27
C ALA A 330 -2.99 -15.90 -12.63
N ARG A 331 -3.35 -14.74 -13.16
CA ARG A 331 -4.73 -14.42 -13.56
C ARG A 331 -5.27 -15.33 -14.65
N TYR A 332 -4.40 -15.83 -15.54
CA TYR A 332 -4.81 -16.69 -16.64
C TYR A 332 -4.89 -18.18 -16.23
N TRP A 333 -3.93 -18.65 -15.42
CA TRP A 333 -3.74 -20.08 -15.14
C TRP A 333 -4.30 -20.58 -13.80
N LEU A 334 -4.54 -19.70 -12.81
CA LEU A 334 -5.00 -20.05 -11.45
C LEU A 334 -6.43 -19.54 -11.19
#